data_AF-F9F3N2-F1
#
_entry.id   AF-F9F3N2-F1
#
_cell.length_a   1.000
_cell.length_b   1.000
_cell.length_c   1.000
_cell.angle_alpha   90.00
_cell.angle_beta   90.00
_cell.angle_gamma   90.00
#
_symmetry.space_group_name_H-M   'P 1'
#
loop_
_entity.id
_entity.type
_entity.pdbx_description
1 polymer ?
#
loop_
_entity_poly.entity_id
_entity_poly.type
_entity_poly.pdbx_seq_one_letter_code
_entity_poly.pdbx_strand_id
1 'polypeptide(L)'
;MESSPIAPTTGIQQSPYEFLESLSLWVHPEARLLICFDDNCKHAISPNGSHPTNHLRDKHKISLSRRKGLRKVLATLDLKNPDQAAPLADGSLEDKKLRSYDGFSCLHCKYRTINLTLIIQHYSQDLPNYPQHPRRFSRKADIETYF
;
A
#
# COMPACT_ATOMS: atom_id res chain seq x y z
N MET A 1 37.10 -16.41 49.00
CA MET A 1 36.40 -17.13 47.91
C MET A 1 35.44 -16.12 47.31
N GLU A 2 35.97 -15.28 46.42
CA GLU A 2 35.26 -14.14 45.86
C GLU A 2 34.54 -14.61 44.60
N SER A 3 33.21 -14.69 44.68
CA SER A 3 32.36 -14.98 43.54
C SER A 3 32.17 -13.70 42.74
N SER A 4 32.81 -13.62 41.57
CA SER A 4 32.56 -12.55 40.60
C SER A 4 31.14 -12.65 40.04
N PRO A 5 30.32 -11.58 40.06
CA PRO A 5 29.06 -11.56 39.34
C PRO A 5 29.29 -11.28 37.86
N ILE A 6 28.67 -12.12 37.03
CA ILE A 6 28.58 -12.01 35.57
C ILE A 6 27.80 -10.74 35.22
N ALA A 7 28.37 -9.90 34.36
CA ALA A 7 27.71 -8.71 33.83
C ALA A 7 26.52 -9.11 32.93
N PRO A 8 25.36 -8.44 33.05
CA PRO A 8 24.23 -8.68 32.17
C PRO A 8 24.52 -8.10 30.78
N THR A 9 24.45 -8.94 29.75
CA THR A 9 24.55 -8.54 28.35
C THR A 9 23.40 -7.59 28.02
N THR A 10 23.76 -6.35 27.76
CA THR A 10 22.89 -5.22 27.44
C THR A 10 22.00 -5.54 26.23
N GLY A 11 20.69 -5.56 26.45
CA GLY A 11 19.70 -5.63 25.37
C GLY A 11 19.77 -4.36 24.54
N ILE A 12 20.14 -4.49 23.26
CA ILE A 12 20.15 -3.40 22.29
C ILE A 12 18.70 -2.92 22.13
N GLN A 13 18.39 -1.70 22.57
CA GLN A 13 17.12 -1.03 22.30
C GLN A 13 17.05 -0.71 20.80
N GLN A 14 16.49 -1.62 20.01
CA GLN A 14 16.21 -1.40 18.59
C GLN A 14 15.24 -0.23 18.44
N SER A 15 15.51 0.67 17.50
CA SER A 15 14.59 1.77 17.22
C SER A 15 13.25 1.22 16.69
N PRO A 16 12.10 1.91 16.91
CA PRO A 16 10.82 1.46 16.39
C PRO A 16 10.84 1.29 14.86
N TYR A 17 11.65 2.09 14.15
CA TYR A 17 11.79 2.03 12.70
C TYR A 17 12.64 0.83 12.24
N GLU A 18 13.74 0.51 12.93
CA GLU A 18 14.53 -0.69 12.63
C GLU A 18 13.71 -1.97 12.80
N PHE A 19 12.87 -2.01 13.84
CA PHE A 19 11.96 -3.13 14.05
C PHE A 19 10.95 -3.26 12.89
N LEU A 20 10.39 -2.15 12.41
CA LEU A 20 9.48 -2.16 11.26
C LEU A 20 10.19 -2.60 9.97
N GLU A 21 11.40 -2.10 9.71
CA GLU A 21 12.18 -2.49 8.54
C GLU A 21 12.52 -3.98 8.55
N SER A 22 12.79 -4.57 9.73
CA SER A 22 13.00 -6.01 9.88
C SER A 22 11.78 -6.88 9.49
N LEU A 23 10.60 -6.26 9.38
CA LEU A 23 9.33 -6.86 8.96
C LEU A 23 8.91 -6.41 7.55
N SER A 24 9.81 -5.76 6.80
CA SER A 24 9.52 -5.15 5.50
C SER A 24 8.37 -4.13 5.57
N LEU A 25 8.29 -3.40 6.68
CA LEU A 25 7.35 -2.31 6.91
C LEU A 25 8.07 -0.96 6.93
N TRP A 26 7.49 0.01 6.27
CA TRP A 26 8.00 1.37 6.21
C TRP A 26 6.87 2.36 6.51
N VAL A 27 7.22 3.46 7.17
CA VAL A 27 6.29 4.57 7.40
C VAL A 27 6.55 5.64 6.36
N HIS A 28 5.55 5.92 5.51
CA HIS A 28 5.64 7.02 4.57
C HIS A 28 5.65 8.35 5.33
N PRO A 29 6.70 9.19 5.21
CA PRO A 29 6.89 10.37 6.05
C PRO A 29 5.76 11.39 5.90
N GLU A 30 5.40 11.75 4.65
CA GLU A 30 4.37 12.77 4.40
C GLU A 30 2.94 12.25 4.61
N ALA A 31 2.60 11.12 3.98
CA ALA A 31 1.26 10.54 4.05
C ALA A 31 0.95 9.88 5.41
N ARG A 32 1.96 9.63 6.25
CA ARG A 32 1.86 8.93 7.53
C ARG A 32 1.19 7.56 7.41
N LEU A 33 1.48 6.85 6.34
CA LEU A 33 0.92 5.53 6.03
C LEU A 33 1.90 4.42 6.39
N LEU A 34 1.37 3.30 6.85
CA LEU A 34 2.13 2.06 6.98
C LEU A 34 2.13 1.32 5.64
N ILE A 35 3.31 1.10 5.07
CA ILE A 35 3.47 0.40 3.78
C ILE A 35 4.30 -0.86 4.01
N CYS A 36 3.79 -2.00 3.54
CA CYS A 36 4.64 -3.16 3.33
C CYS A 36 5.38 -2.99 2.02
N PHE A 37 6.70 -2.83 2.09
CA PHE A 37 7.55 -2.58 0.92
C PHE A 37 8.24 -3.84 0.40
N ASP A 38 7.81 -5.03 0.86
CA ASP A 38 8.22 -6.30 0.24
C ASP A 38 7.91 -6.27 -1.26
N ASP A 39 8.87 -6.72 -2.09
CA ASP A 39 8.83 -6.56 -3.55
C ASP A 39 7.57 -7.13 -4.19
N ASN A 40 7.02 -8.21 -3.63
CA ASN A 40 5.83 -8.87 -4.14
C ASN A 40 4.52 -8.31 -3.55
N CYS A 41 4.61 -7.34 -2.65
CA CYS A 41 3.46 -6.84 -1.89
C CYS A 41 3.18 -5.37 -2.13
N LYS A 42 4.12 -4.48 -1.76
CA LYS A 42 4.02 -3.01 -1.96
C LYS A 42 2.63 -2.43 -1.61
N HIS A 43 2.07 -2.84 -0.48
CA HIS A 43 0.70 -2.51 -0.06
C HIS A 43 0.68 -1.53 1.11
N ALA A 44 -0.20 -0.53 1.03
CA ALA A 44 -0.59 0.27 2.19
C ALA A 44 -1.49 -0.56 3.12
N ILE A 45 -1.19 -0.56 4.41
CA ILE A 45 -1.88 -1.36 5.43
C ILE A 45 -2.51 -0.42 6.44
N SER A 46 -3.77 -0.68 6.83
CA SER A 46 -4.36 0.02 7.97
C SER A 46 -3.53 -0.25 9.23
N PRO A 47 -3.07 0.78 9.96
CA PRO A 47 -2.30 0.59 11.19
C PRO A 47 -3.15 0.04 12.34
N ASN A 48 -4.47 0.05 12.19
CA ASN A 48 -5.43 -0.25 13.25
C ASN A 48 -5.73 -1.74 13.38
N GLY A 49 -6.22 -2.11 14.57
CA GLY A 49 -6.70 -3.47 14.86
C GLY A 49 -5.64 -4.54 14.62
N SER A 50 -6.05 -5.62 13.94
CA SER A 50 -5.21 -6.77 13.59
C SER A 50 -4.77 -6.76 12.13
N HIS A 51 -4.99 -5.67 11.39
CA HIS A 51 -4.66 -5.61 9.96
C HIS A 51 -3.16 -5.81 9.68
N PRO A 52 -2.22 -5.13 10.39
CA PRO A 52 -0.79 -5.33 10.17
C PRO A 52 -0.34 -6.76 10.50
N THR A 53 -0.80 -7.30 11.62
CA THR A 53 -0.41 -8.63 12.06
C THR A 53 -1.00 -9.73 11.17
N ASN A 54 -2.26 -9.61 10.73
CA ASN A 54 -2.86 -10.54 9.78
C ASN A 54 -2.18 -10.45 8.41
N HIS A 55 -1.91 -9.24 7.91
CA HIS A 55 -1.17 -9.04 6.65
C HIS A 55 0.17 -9.80 6.67
N LEU A 56 1.01 -9.56 7.67
CA LEU A 56 2.30 -10.24 7.82
C LEU A 56 2.14 -11.77 7.99
N ARG A 57 1.06 -12.24 8.63
CA ARG A 57 0.78 -13.68 8.77
C ARG A 57 0.45 -14.31 7.42
N ASP A 58 -0.50 -13.70 6.73
CA ASP A 58 -1.28 -14.38 5.71
C ASP A 58 -0.58 -14.25 4.36
N LYS A 59 0.01 -13.07 4.08
CA LYS A 59 0.79 -12.77 2.88
C LYS A 59 2.25 -13.20 3.00
N HIS A 60 2.88 -12.97 4.15
CA HIS A 60 4.34 -13.13 4.31
C HIS A 60 4.75 -14.30 5.20
N LYS A 61 3.79 -15.02 5.81
CA LYS A 61 4.04 -16.16 6.72
C LYS A 61 4.99 -15.82 7.88
N ILE A 62 5.03 -14.56 8.31
CA ILE A 62 5.88 -14.12 9.43
C ILE A 62 5.32 -14.66 10.75
N SER A 63 6.18 -15.32 11.52
CA SER A 63 5.85 -15.97 12.79
C SER A 63 5.42 -14.97 13.87
N LEU A 64 4.64 -15.46 14.84
CA LEU A 64 4.16 -14.67 15.98
C LEU A 64 5.32 -14.03 16.77
N SER A 65 6.42 -14.77 16.96
CA SER A 65 7.58 -14.31 17.73
C SER A 65 8.25 -13.10 17.09
N ARG A 66 8.41 -13.08 15.75
CA ARG A 66 9.06 -11.98 15.04
C ARG A 66 8.23 -10.69 15.05
N ARG A 67 6.90 -10.81 14.98
CA ARG A 67 5.98 -9.66 14.95
C ARG A 67 5.45 -9.27 16.34
N LYS A 68 5.98 -9.89 17.41
CA LYS A 68 5.57 -9.59 18.79
C LYS A 68 5.92 -8.13 19.10
N GLY A 69 4.97 -7.40 19.68
CA GLY A 69 5.15 -5.99 19.99
C GLY A 69 4.82 -5.01 18.86
N LEU A 70 4.55 -5.50 17.64
CA LEU A 70 4.21 -4.63 16.48
C LEU A 70 3.09 -3.65 16.78
N ARG A 71 1.98 -4.12 17.37
CA ARG A 71 0.85 -3.25 17.70
C ARG A 71 1.23 -2.13 18.68
N LYS A 72 2.15 -2.41 19.62
CA LYS A 72 2.62 -1.40 20.58
C LYS A 72 3.48 -0.36 19.87
N VAL A 73 4.39 -0.80 19.00
CA VAL A 73 5.22 0.09 18.18
C VAL A 73 4.34 0.99 17.31
N LEU A 74 3.39 0.42 16.56
CA LEU A 74 2.50 1.19 15.70
C LEU A 74 1.63 2.19 16.48
N ALA A 75 1.22 1.86 17.70
CA ALA A 75 0.45 2.78 18.55
C ALA A 75 1.26 4.00 19.04
N THR A 76 2.59 3.93 19.01
CA THR A 76 3.46 5.09 19.32
C THR A 76 3.67 6.03 18.13
N LEU A 77 3.22 5.62 16.93
CA LEU A 77 3.38 6.37 15.69
C LEU A 77 2.06 7.03 15.30
N ASP A 78 2.12 8.27 14.82
CA ASP A 78 0.94 9.02 14.34
C ASP A 78 0.56 8.60 12.91
N LEU A 79 0.01 7.39 12.75
CA LEU A 79 -0.31 6.79 11.46
C LEU A 79 -1.77 7.01 11.05
N LYS A 80 -1.99 7.25 9.76
CA LYS A 80 -3.31 7.37 9.13
C LYS A 80 -3.74 6.06 8.46
N ASN A 81 -5.05 5.91 8.26
CA ASN A 81 -5.55 4.83 7.42
C ASN A 81 -5.38 5.17 5.93
N PRO A 82 -5.12 4.18 5.06
CA PRO A 82 -4.94 4.41 3.62
C PRO A 82 -6.13 5.07 2.92
N ASP A 83 -7.37 4.81 3.36
CA ASP A 83 -8.60 5.41 2.82
C ASP A 83 -8.72 6.91 3.12
N GLN A 84 -7.98 7.41 4.10
CA GLN A 84 -7.95 8.82 4.50
C GLN A 84 -6.79 9.59 3.85
N ALA A 85 -5.93 8.91 3.09
CA ALA A 85 -4.82 9.56 2.42
C ALA A 85 -5.29 10.32 1.18
N ALA A 86 -4.77 11.54 1.01
CA ALA A 86 -4.96 12.25 -0.24
C ALA A 86 -4.24 11.52 -1.37
N PRO A 87 -4.86 11.41 -2.57
CA PRO A 87 -4.16 10.92 -3.75
C PRO A 87 -2.92 11.77 -4.04
N LEU A 88 -1.86 11.14 -4.56
CA LEU A 88 -0.72 11.88 -5.08
C LEU A 88 -1.16 12.74 -6.27
N ALA A 89 -0.49 13.88 -6.46
CA ALA A 89 -0.73 14.74 -7.60
C ALA A 89 -0.36 14.04 -8.92
N ASP A 90 -1.03 14.40 -10.00
CA ASP A 90 -0.70 13.86 -11.32
C ASP A 90 0.72 14.24 -11.75
N GLY A 91 1.42 13.29 -12.35
CA GLY A 91 2.82 13.47 -12.74
C GLY A 91 3.82 13.41 -11.58
N SER A 92 3.39 13.06 -10.36
CA SER A 92 4.32 12.75 -9.26
C SER A 92 5.24 11.61 -9.67
N LEU A 93 6.49 11.66 -9.21
CA LEU A 93 7.43 10.56 -9.38
C LEU A 93 6.90 9.30 -8.70
N GLU A 94 7.09 8.16 -9.36
CA GLU A 94 6.74 6.87 -8.80
C GLU A 94 7.58 6.57 -7.54
N ASP A 95 6.92 6.17 -6.46
CA ASP A 95 7.59 5.67 -5.27
C ASP A 95 7.88 4.18 -5.43
N LYS A 96 9.16 3.80 -5.42
CA LYS A 96 9.62 2.41 -5.56
C LYS A 96 9.06 1.47 -4.49
N LYS A 97 8.65 2.00 -3.33
CA LYS A 97 8.06 1.26 -2.20
C LYS A 97 6.55 1.06 -2.35
N LEU A 98 5.92 1.79 -3.27
CA LEU A 98 4.52 1.62 -3.62
C LEU A 98 4.38 0.86 -4.94
N ARG A 99 3.21 0.26 -5.13
CA ARG A 99 2.87 -0.42 -6.37
C ARG A 99 2.23 0.58 -7.33
N SER A 100 2.84 0.73 -8.51
CA SER A 100 2.16 1.33 -9.66
C SER A 100 1.17 0.34 -10.26
N TYR A 101 0.05 0.86 -10.71
CA TYR A 101 -0.95 0.09 -11.44
C TYR A 101 -1.28 0.82 -12.73
N ASP A 102 -1.27 0.07 -13.83
CA ASP A 102 -1.90 0.53 -15.06
C ASP A 102 -3.42 0.58 -14.87
N GLY A 103 -4.03 1.67 -15.31
CA GLY A 103 -5.44 1.89 -15.07
C GLY A 103 -6.07 2.86 -16.06
N PHE A 104 -7.35 3.11 -15.84
CA PHE A 104 -8.19 3.96 -16.65
C PHE A 104 -8.55 5.23 -15.89
N SER A 105 -8.58 6.35 -16.61
CA SER A 105 -9.10 7.62 -16.12
C SER A 105 -10.25 8.09 -17.00
N CYS A 106 -11.25 8.72 -16.39
CA CYS A 106 -12.30 9.38 -17.14
C CYS A 106 -11.77 10.68 -17.77
N LEU A 107 -12.16 10.97 -19.00
CA LEU A 107 -11.78 12.21 -19.70
C LEU A 107 -12.63 13.42 -19.26
N HIS A 108 -13.77 13.17 -18.62
CA HIS A 108 -14.75 14.21 -18.26
C HIS A 108 -14.78 14.54 -16.76
N CYS A 109 -14.26 13.66 -15.90
CA CYS A 109 -14.22 13.86 -14.46
C CYS A 109 -12.97 13.24 -13.84
N LYS A 110 -12.83 13.35 -12.51
CA LYS A 110 -11.66 12.84 -11.76
C LYS A 110 -11.72 11.34 -11.45
N TYR A 111 -12.71 10.60 -11.96
CA TYR A 111 -12.87 9.18 -11.70
C TYR A 111 -11.73 8.36 -12.32
N ARG A 112 -11.18 7.43 -11.55
CA ARG A 112 -10.09 6.53 -11.95
C ARG A 112 -10.31 5.15 -11.38
N THR A 113 -9.91 4.14 -12.13
CA THR A 113 -10.00 2.76 -11.70
C THR A 113 -9.03 1.90 -12.49
N ILE A 114 -8.54 0.83 -11.87
CA ILE A 114 -7.74 -0.20 -12.56
C ILE A 114 -8.64 -1.25 -13.25
N ASN A 115 -9.96 -1.17 -13.04
CA ASN A 115 -10.91 -2.16 -13.53
C ASN A 115 -11.65 -1.64 -14.78
N LEU A 116 -11.46 -2.34 -15.90
CA LEU A 116 -12.07 -2.01 -17.18
C LEU A 116 -13.61 -1.96 -17.12
N THR A 117 -14.23 -2.91 -16.44
CA THR A 117 -15.70 -2.97 -16.33
C THR A 117 -16.23 -1.76 -15.57
N LEU A 118 -15.54 -1.33 -14.51
CA LEU A 118 -15.95 -0.16 -13.73
C LEU A 118 -15.85 1.13 -14.54
N ILE A 119 -14.80 1.30 -15.38
CA ILE A 119 -14.71 2.50 -16.21
C ILE A 119 -15.78 2.51 -17.32
N ILE A 120 -16.07 1.36 -17.94
CA ILE A 120 -17.15 1.25 -18.94
C ILE A 120 -18.51 1.58 -18.31
N GLN A 121 -18.78 1.05 -17.11
CA GLN A 121 -20.00 1.33 -16.39
C GLN A 121 -20.12 2.82 -16.02
N HIS A 122 -19.03 3.43 -15.55
CA HIS A 122 -18.99 4.86 -15.26
C HIS A 122 -19.39 5.70 -16.48
N TYR A 123 -18.78 5.46 -17.66
CA TYR A 123 -19.17 6.14 -18.90
C TYR A 123 -20.63 5.91 -19.30
N SER A 124 -21.20 4.76 -18.93
CA SER A 124 -22.59 4.40 -19.28
C SER A 124 -23.63 5.04 -18.34
N GLN A 125 -23.24 5.40 -17.11
CA GLN A 125 -24.16 5.91 -16.08
C GLN A 125 -24.19 7.44 -15.97
N ASP A 126 -23.16 8.15 -16.44
CA ASP A 126 -22.98 9.60 -16.20
C ASP A 126 -23.58 10.56 -17.25
N LEU A 127 -24.54 10.16 -18.09
CA LEU A 127 -25.13 11.08 -19.09
C LEU A 127 -26.67 11.05 -19.18
N PRO A 128 -27.38 12.09 -18.70
CA PRO A 128 -28.71 12.44 -19.20
C PRO A 128 -28.53 13.32 -20.46
N ASN A 129 -28.80 12.78 -21.65
CA ASN A 129 -28.69 13.40 -22.98
C ASN A 129 -27.28 13.56 -23.58
N TYR A 130 -26.69 12.45 -24.08
CA TYR A 130 -25.81 12.56 -25.26
C TYR A 130 -26.27 11.62 -26.39
N PRO A 131 -26.32 12.08 -27.66
CA PRO A 131 -26.68 11.28 -28.81
C PRO A 131 -25.62 10.19 -29.04
N GLN A 132 -26.05 9.02 -29.51
CA GLN A 132 -25.21 7.85 -29.76
C GLN A 132 -23.77 8.22 -30.16
N HIS A 133 -22.83 8.00 -29.24
CA HIS A 133 -21.41 8.25 -29.48
C HIS A 133 -21.00 7.57 -30.79
N PRO A 134 -20.29 8.26 -31.69
CA PRO A 134 -19.85 7.66 -32.93
C PRO A 134 -18.96 6.47 -32.59
N ARG A 135 -19.35 5.31 -33.11
CA ARG A 135 -18.58 4.07 -33.04
C ARG A 135 -17.12 4.35 -33.37
N ARG A 136 -16.23 3.70 -32.61
CA ARG A 136 -14.85 3.37 -32.99
C ARG A 136 -14.01 4.55 -33.51
N PHE A 137 -13.08 5.02 -32.68
CA PHE A 137 -11.76 5.38 -33.17
C PHE A 137 -10.72 4.45 -32.55
N SER A 138 -10.46 3.36 -33.29
CA SER A 138 -9.25 2.57 -33.16
C SER A 138 -8.03 3.45 -33.46
N ARG A 139 -7.10 3.52 -32.51
CA ARG A 139 -5.65 3.54 -32.78
C ARG A 139 -5.10 2.41 -31.92
N LYS A 140 -5.11 1.15 -32.38
CA LYS A 140 -4.09 0.50 -33.25
C LYS A 140 -2.65 0.69 -32.76
N ALA A 141 -2.44 0.21 -31.55
CA ALA A 141 -1.17 -0.25 -30.98
C ALA A 141 -1.54 -1.14 -29.76
N ASP A 142 -2.54 -2.02 -29.92
CA ASP A 142 -2.38 -3.47 -30.15
C ASP A 142 -2.30 -4.17 -28.77
N ILE A 143 -3.34 -4.72 -28.11
CA ILE A 143 -4.46 -5.57 -28.57
C ILE A 143 -4.24 -6.19 -29.95
N GLU A 144 -3.07 -6.74 -30.20
CA GLU A 144 -2.99 -7.77 -31.23
C GLU A 144 -2.21 -8.93 -30.65
N THR A 145 -2.92 -10.04 -30.57
CA THR A 145 -2.40 -11.41 -30.57
C THR A 145 -2.39 -12.09 -29.20
N TYR A 146 -3.51 -12.75 -28.90
CA TYR A 146 -3.56 -14.02 -28.17
C TYR A 146 -2.97 -14.04 -26.74
N PHE A 147 -3.86 -13.93 -25.76
CA PHE A 147 -4.23 -15.11 -24.99
C PHE A 147 -5.75 -15.29 -25.06
#